data_AF-Q207J2-F1
#
_entry.id   AF-Q207J2-F1
#
_cell.length_a   1.000
_cell.length_b   1.000
_cell.length_c   1.000
_cell.angle_alpha   90.00
_cell.angle_beta   90.00
_cell.angle_gamma   90.00
#
_symmetry.space_group_name_H-M   'P 1'
#
loop_
_entity.id
_entity.type
_entity.pdbx_description
1 polymer ?
#
loop_
_entity_poly.entity_id
_entity_poly.type
_entity_poly.pdbx_seq_one_letter_code
_entity_poly.pdbx_strand_id
1 'polypeptide(L)'
;EMTAVDDGCAGTLGGSALLEDECHLKHTHTHSHTLRREAPMVVVWRNVILMSVLHTAAVYALVLIPSASTYTLLWTVVCFVFSALGITAGAHRLWSHRSYKASPPLRIFLAVANSMAFQNDIYEWSRDHRVHHK
;
A
#
# COMPACT_ATOMS: atom_id res chain seq x y z
N GLU A 1 -44.58 -9.20 -5.50
CA GLU A 1 -45.54 -9.52 -4.43
C GLU A 1 -45.03 -10.78 -3.74
N MET A 2 -44.31 -10.62 -2.63
CA MET A 2 -43.69 -11.73 -1.90
C MET A 2 -44.16 -11.64 -0.47
N THR A 3 -44.99 -12.62 -0.13
CA THR A 3 -45.73 -12.78 1.11
C THR A 3 -44.79 -12.95 2.30
N ALA A 4 -45.11 -12.23 3.37
CA ALA A 4 -44.43 -12.26 4.65
C ALA A 4 -44.45 -13.68 5.25
N VAL A 5 -43.29 -14.11 5.76
CA VAL A 5 -43.19 -15.21 6.72
C VAL A 5 -43.12 -14.56 8.09
N ASP A 6 -44.23 -14.71 8.80
CA ASP A 6 -44.38 -14.51 10.25
C ASP A 6 -43.45 -15.46 11.00
N ASP A 7 -42.56 -14.91 11.84
CA ASP A 7 -41.96 -15.65 12.95
C ASP A 7 -42.19 -14.87 14.25
N GLY A 8 -43.36 -15.12 14.84
CA GLY A 8 -43.49 -15.45 16.26
C GLY A 8 -43.06 -14.42 17.29
N CYS A 9 -43.98 -13.54 17.68
CA CYS A 9 -44.00 -13.00 19.04
C CYS A 9 -45.27 -13.50 19.75
N ALA A 10 -45.18 -14.71 20.30
CA ALA A 10 -46.18 -15.25 21.22
C ALA A 10 -46.25 -14.34 22.46
N GLY A 11 -47.45 -13.88 22.77
CA GLY A 11 -47.67 -12.78 23.68
C GLY A 11 -47.26 -13.03 25.14
N THR A 12 -47.13 -11.94 25.88
CA THR A 12 -47.54 -11.87 27.28
C THR A 12 -47.89 -10.41 27.60
N LEU A 13 -48.93 -10.27 28.39
CA LEU A 13 -49.63 -9.05 28.78
C LEU A 13 -48.71 -8.03 29.49
N GLY A 14 -48.87 -6.74 29.17
CA GLY A 14 -48.53 -5.61 30.03
C GLY A 14 -47.07 -5.12 29.96
N GLY A 15 -46.84 -4.01 29.25
CA GLY A 15 -45.57 -3.28 29.30
C GLY A 15 -45.22 -2.49 28.03
N SER A 16 -46.20 -1.88 27.36
CA SER A 16 -46.07 -1.28 26.01
C SER A 16 -45.52 0.15 26.01
N ALA A 17 -44.38 0.39 26.65
CA ALA A 17 -43.65 1.65 26.50
C ALA A 17 -42.13 1.48 26.51
N LEU A 18 -41.61 0.41 27.14
CA LEU A 18 -40.17 0.20 27.30
C LEU A 18 -39.54 -0.65 26.19
N LEU A 19 -40.34 -1.31 25.33
CA LEU A 19 -39.84 -2.19 24.26
C LEU A 19 -39.78 -1.50 22.88
N GLU A 20 -40.57 -0.44 22.65
CA GLU A 20 -40.50 0.35 21.42
C GLU A 20 -39.25 1.23 21.37
N ASP A 21 -38.80 1.73 22.53
CA ASP A 21 -37.55 2.50 22.65
C ASP A 21 -36.32 1.68 22.28
N GLU A 22 -36.27 0.38 22.59
CA GLU A 22 -35.14 -0.50 22.24
C GLU A 22 -35.01 -0.73 20.73
N CYS A 23 -36.12 -0.70 19.96
CA CYS A 23 -36.10 -0.88 18.52
C CYS A 23 -35.61 0.39 17.80
N HIS A 24 -36.04 1.57 18.29
CA HIS A 24 -35.57 2.86 17.77
C HIS A 24 -34.11 3.14 18.14
N LEU A 25 -33.64 2.65 19.29
CA LEU A 25 -32.25 2.85 19.74
C LEU A 25 -31.22 2.06 18.92
N LYS A 26 -31.62 0.93 18.31
CA LYS A 26 -30.70 0.10 17.50
C LYS A 26 -30.48 0.63 16.09
N HIS A 27 -31.29 1.58 15.62
CA HIS A 27 -31.20 2.10 14.25
C HIS A 27 -30.57 3.50 14.14
N THR A 28 -30.29 4.15 15.27
CA THR A 28 -29.38 5.31 15.34
C THR A 28 -27.94 4.85 15.45
N HIS A 29 -27.45 4.15 14.41
CA HIS A 29 -26.02 4.18 14.10
C HIS A 29 -25.69 5.59 13.63
N THR A 30 -25.53 6.47 14.62
CA THR A 30 -24.98 7.80 14.46
C THR A 30 -23.63 7.62 13.80
N HIS A 31 -23.56 7.86 12.49
CA HIS A 31 -22.31 8.04 11.78
C HIS A 31 -21.69 9.31 12.35
N SER A 32 -21.00 9.18 13.48
CA SER A 32 -20.10 10.19 13.99
C SER A 32 -19.02 10.32 12.93
N HIS A 33 -19.20 11.26 12.01
CA HIS A 33 -18.12 11.77 11.17
C HIS A 33 -17.10 12.37 12.12
N THR A 34 -16.20 11.53 12.62
CA THR A 34 -14.98 11.98 13.27
C THR A 34 -14.29 12.84 12.23
N LEU A 35 -14.28 14.16 12.44
CA LEU A 35 -13.45 15.06 11.67
C LEU A 35 -12.02 14.55 11.87
N ARG A 36 -11.50 13.82 10.89
CA ARG A 36 -10.11 13.35 10.89
C ARG A 36 -9.26 14.61 10.90
N ARG A 37 -8.81 15.03 12.09
CA ARG A 37 -7.87 16.12 12.24
C ARG A 37 -6.62 15.71 11.49
N GLU A 38 -6.39 16.33 10.33
CA GLU A 38 -5.19 16.06 9.56
C GLU A 38 -4.00 16.42 10.45
N ALA A 39 -3.16 15.42 10.73
CA ALA A 39 -1.97 15.64 11.52
C ALA A 39 -1.11 16.70 10.82
N PRO A 40 -0.52 17.66 11.55
CA PRO A 40 0.35 18.63 10.93
C PRO A 40 1.52 17.91 10.23
N MET A 41 1.84 18.33 9.01
CA MET A 41 2.95 17.78 8.24
C MET A 41 4.26 18.03 8.99
N VAL A 42 4.93 16.96 9.44
CA VAL A 42 6.25 17.03 10.08
C VAL A 42 7.31 16.74 9.02
N VAL A 43 8.17 17.72 8.74
CA VAL A 43 9.24 17.57 7.75
C VAL A 43 10.39 16.76 8.34
N VAL A 44 10.69 15.62 7.73
CA VAL A 44 11.86 14.80 8.08
C VAL A 44 13.07 15.28 7.27
N TRP A 45 13.79 16.27 7.80
CA TRP A 45 14.92 16.92 7.12
C TRP A 45 16.02 15.95 6.66
N ARG A 46 16.23 14.84 7.38
CA ARG A 46 17.17 13.78 6.96
C ARG A 46 16.86 13.27 5.56
N ASN A 47 15.59 12.97 5.27
CA ASN A 47 15.17 12.45 3.97
C ASN A 47 15.29 13.52 2.89
N VAL A 48 14.96 14.78 3.25
CA VAL A 48 15.10 15.92 2.33
C VAL A 48 16.54 16.05 1.86
N ILE A 49 17.50 16.09 2.79
CA ILE A 49 18.93 16.24 2.46
C ILE A 49 19.41 15.06 1.60
N LEU A 50 19.11 13.82 1.98
CA LEU A 50 19.55 12.64 1.23
C LEU A 50 18.98 12.62 -0.19
N MET A 51 17.70 12.94 -0.36
CA MET A 51 17.07 13.00 -1.69
C MET A 51 17.61 14.16 -2.52
N SER A 52 17.85 15.33 -1.93
CA SER A 52 18.44 16.47 -2.64
C SER A 52 19.85 16.14 -3.16
N VAL A 53 20.68 15.49 -2.35
CA VAL A 53 22.04 15.07 -2.76
C VAL A 53 21.95 14.03 -3.88
N LEU A 54 21.09 13.03 -3.74
CA LEU A 54 20.91 11.98 -4.75
C LEU A 54 20.52 12.56 -6.13
N HIS A 55 19.55 13.47 -6.17
CA HIS A 55 19.10 14.06 -7.44
C HIS A 55 20.12 15.03 -8.03
N THR A 56 20.85 15.77 -7.20
CA THR A 56 21.93 16.64 -7.68
C THR A 56 23.05 15.81 -8.30
N ALA A 57 23.43 14.68 -7.68
CA ALA A 57 24.39 13.75 -8.24
C ALA A 57 23.91 13.13 -9.57
N ALA A 58 22.61 12.80 -9.68
CA ALA A 58 22.03 12.30 -10.92
C ALA A 58 22.10 13.32 -12.07
N VAL A 59 21.82 14.60 -11.79
CA VAL A 59 21.98 15.68 -12.78
C VAL A 59 23.43 15.84 -13.19
N TYR A 60 24.36 15.82 -12.23
CA TYR A 60 25.80 15.88 -12.52
C TYR A 60 26.26 14.70 -13.39
N ALA A 61 25.75 13.49 -13.14
CA ALA A 61 26.06 12.32 -13.94
C ALA A 61 25.73 12.48 -15.43
N LEU A 62 24.71 13.29 -15.79
CA LEU A 62 24.39 13.56 -17.20
C LEU A 62 25.54 14.23 -17.96
N VAL A 63 26.32 15.09 -17.29
CA VAL A 63 27.49 15.76 -17.88
C VAL A 63 28.63 14.76 -18.12
N LEU A 64 28.67 13.66 -17.36
CA LEU A 64 29.70 12.62 -17.47
C LEU A 64 29.37 11.57 -18.55
N ILE A 65 28.12 11.46 -19.00
CA ILE A 65 27.68 10.44 -19.99
C ILE A 65 28.54 10.44 -21.26
N PRO A 66 28.85 11.59 -21.91
CA PRO A 66 29.65 11.59 -23.13
C PRO A 66 31.07 11.04 -22.96
N SER A 67 31.61 11.09 -21.74
CA SER A 67 32.94 10.57 -21.40
C SER A 67 32.91 9.14 -20.87
N ALA A 68 31.73 8.54 -20.69
CA ALA A 68 31.58 7.22 -20.11
C ALA A 68 31.88 6.11 -21.14
N SER A 69 32.47 5.01 -20.69
CA SER A 69 32.63 3.81 -21.50
C SER A 69 31.26 3.22 -21.88
N THR A 70 31.15 2.66 -23.08
CA THR A 70 29.95 1.95 -23.54
C THR A 70 29.57 0.80 -22.61
N TYR A 71 30.54 0.11 -22.01
CA TYR A 71 30.30 -0.95 -21.03
C TYR A 71 29.64 -0.41 -19.75
N THR A 72 30.03 0.78 -19.28
CA THR A 72 29.41 1.43 -18.10
C THR A 72 27.96 1.80 -18.38
N LEU A 73 27.68 2.32 -19.58
CA LEU A 73 26.31 2.65 -19.99
C LEU A 73 25.45 1.38 -20.10
N LEU A 74 25.98 0.32 -20.71
CA LEU A 74 25.31 -0.97 -20.80
C LEU A 74 25.02 -1.55 -19.41
N TRP A 75 26.02 -1.54 -18.53
CA TRP A 75 25.87 -2.01 -17.16
C TRP A 75 24.79 -1.23 -16.40
N THR A 76 24.73 0.09 -16.59
CA THR A 76 23.69 0.94 -15.99
C THR A 76 22.29 0.51 -16.43
N VAL A 77 22.10 0.21 -17.72
CA VAL A 77 20.82 -0.29 -18.24
C VAL A 77 20.47 -1.66 -17.65
N VAL A 78 21.43 -2.57 -17.53
CA VAL A 78 21.22 -3.88 -16.90
C VAL A 78 20.80 -3.72 -15.45
N CYS A 79 21.49 -2.91 -14.66
CA CYS A 79 21.12 -2.62 -13.27
C CYS A 79 19.73 -1.98 -13.16
N PHE A 80 19.38 -1.08 -14.08
CA PHE A 80 18.06 -0.45 -14.11
C PHE A 80 16.95 -1.48 -14.35
N VAL A 81 17.09 -2.32 -15.37
CA VAL A 81 16.11 -3.36 -15.69
C VAL A 81 15.99 -4.36 -14.54
N PHE A 82 17.11 -4.79 -13.98
CA PHE A 82 17.12 -5.71 -12.85
C PHE A 82 16.36 -5.12 -11.65
N SER A 83 16.64 -3.88 -11.28
CA SER A 83 15.97 -3.17 -10.18
C SER A 83 14.47 -2.97 -10.47
N ALA A 84 14.12 -2.58 -11.69
CA ALA A 84 12.73 -2.42 -12.12
C ALA A 84 11.93 -3.73 -12.04
N LEU A 85 12.53 -4.87 -12.39
CA LEU A 85 11.89 -6.18 -12.23
C LEU A 85 11.66 -6.52 -10.75
N GLY A 86 12.61 -6.21 -9.88
CA GLY A 86 12.48 -6.38 -8.43
C GLY A 86 11.24 -5.69 -7.85
N ILE A 87 10.99 -4.44 -8.25
CA ILE A 87 9.80 -3.70 -7.82
C ILE A 87 8.54 -4.19 -8.53
N THR A 88 8.53 -4.23 -9.86
CA THR A 88 7.30 -4.44 -10.63
C THR A 88 6.81 -5.89 -10.61
N ALA A 89 7.71 -6.84 -10.87
CA ALA A 89 7.36 -8.27 -10.81
C ALA A 89 7.37 -8.77 -9.37
N GLY A 90 8.31 -8.30 -8.54
CA GLY A 90 8.42 -8.65 -7.13
C GLY A 90 7.47 -7.86 -6.23
N ALA A 91 7.92 -6.72 -5.69
CA ALA A 91 7.23 -5.94 -4.65
C ALA A 91 5.75 -5.72 -4.96
N HIS A 92 5.47 -5.31 -6.18
CA HIS A 92 4.14 -4.97 -6.64
C HIS A 92 3.27 -6.21 -6.93
N ARG A 93 3.62 -7.03 -7.93
CA ARG A 93 2.74 -8.12 -8.39
C ARG A 93 2.79 -9.36 -7.51
N LEU A 94 3.97 -9.77 -7.05
CA LEU A 94 4.14 -11.00 -6.28
C LEU A 94 3.77 -10.80 -4.81
N TRP A 95 4.36 -9.81 -4.13
CA TRP A 95 4.19 -9.67 -2.67
C TRP A 95 3.00 -8.81 -2.28
N SER A 96 2.72 -7.71 -3.00
CA SER A 96 1.56 -6.85 -2.68
C SER A 96 0.25 -7.41 -3.20
N HIS A 97 0.16 -7.71 -4.50
CA HIS A 97 -1.09 -8.14 -5.14
C HIS A 97 -1.28 -9.65 -5.21
N ARG A 98 -0.24 -10.46 -4.95
CA ARG A 98 -0.27 -11.93 -5.05
C ARG A 98 -0.87 -12.43 -6.38
N SER A 99 -0.61 -11.73 -7.49
CA SER A 99 -1.22 -12.03 -8.79
C SER A 99 -0.74 -13.36 -9.39
N TYR A 100 0.39 -13.89 -8.92
CA TYR A 100 0.94 -15.17 -9.36
C TYR A 100 1.74 -15.86 -8.24
N LYS A 101 2.01 -17.16 -8.41
CA LYS A 101 2.86 -17.94 -7.50
C LYS A 101 4.23 -18.18 -8.14
N ALA A 102 5.28 -17.58 -7.58
CA ALA A 102 6.65 -17.81 -8.00
C ALA A 102 7.26 -19.04 -7.32
N SER A 103 8.13 -19.77 -8.04
CA SER A 103 8.99 -20.83 -7.48
C SER A 103 10.07 -20.23 -6.56
N PRO A 104 10.63 -21.00 -5.61
CA PRO A 104 11.67 -20.51 -4.69
C PRO A 104 12.87 -19.79 -5.36
N PRO A 105 13.49 -20.28 -6.45
CA PRO A 105 14.61 -19.57 -7.07
C PRO A 105 14.20 -18.21 -7.63
N LEU A 106 13.01 -18.12 -8.24
CA LEU A 106 12.49 -16.85 -8.75
C LEU A 106 12.20 -15.85 -7.62
N ARG A 107 11.72 -16.32 -6.46
CA ARG A 107 11.51 -15.46 -5.28
C ARG A 107 12.82 -14.86 -4.77
N ILE A 108 13.88 -15.68 -4.71
CA ILE A 108 15.21 -15.22 -4.30
C ILE A 108 15.75 -14.19 -5.30
N PHE A 109 15.67 -14.50 -6.59
CA PHE A 109 16.07 -13.57 -7.66
C PHE A 109 15.37 -12.22 -7.54
N LEU A 110 14.04 -12.22 -7.41
CA LEU A 110 13.26 -10.99 -7.29
C LEU A 110 13.56 -10.25 -5.98
N ALA A 111 13.90 -10.96 -4.90
CA ALA A 111 14.25 -10.34 -3.63
C ALA A 111 15.59 -9.60 -3.71
N VAL A 112 16.59 -10.22 -4.34
CA VAL A 112 17.89 -9.58 -4.61
C VAL A 112 17.71 -8.37 -5.54
N ALA A 113 16.88 -8.52 -6.58
CA ALA A 113 16.53 -7.43 -7.48
C ALA A 113 15.84 -6.26 -6.78
N ASN A 114 14.94 -6.53 -5.84
CA ASN A 114 14.29 -5.50 -5.03
C ASN A 114 15.31 -4.75 -4.16
N SER A 115 16.27 -5.45 -3.57
CA SER A 115 17.33 -4.82 -2.75
C SER A 115 18.18 -3.83 -3.55
N MET A 116 18.39 -4.08 -4.85
CA MET A 116 19.09 -3.13 -5.73
C MET A 116 18.27 -1.87 -6.02
N ALA A 117 16.94 -1.95 -5.99
CA ALA A 117 16.06 -0.83 -6.30
C ALA A 117 15.98 0.23 -5.18
N PHE A 118 16.41 -0.11 -3.96
CA PHE A 118 16.52 0.81 -2.82
C PHE A 118 15.20 1.55 -2.48
N GLN A 119 14.06 0.84 -2.53
CA GLN A 119 12.73 1.36 -2.16
C GLN A 119 12.20 0.73 -0.87
N ASN A 120 13.00 0.75 0.20
CA ASN A 120 12.73 0.02 1.45
C ASN A 120 12.64 -1.51 1.26
N ASP A 121 12.42 -2.23 2.36
CA ASP A 121 12.27 -3.67 2.32
C ASP A 121 10.89 -4.10 1.76
N ILE A 122 10.81 -5.37 1.36
CA ILE A 122 9.63 -5.94 0.70
C ILE A 122 8.39 -5.86 1.59
N TYR A 123 8.53 -5.99 2.92
CA TYR A 123 7.39 -5.97 3.83
C TYR A 123 6.82 -4.57 3.97
N GLU A 124 7.67 -3.58 4.23
CA GLU A 124 7.26 -2.18 4.32
C GLU A 124 6.62 -1.70 3.01
N TRP A 125 7.29 -1.93 1.88
CA TRP A 125 6.76 -1.55 0.57
C TRP A 125 5.39 -2.19 0.30
N SER A 126 5.26 -3.50 0.58
CA SER A 126 4.01 -4.21 0.33
C SER A 126 2.88 -3.79 1.26
N ARG A 127 3.19 -3.45 2.51
CA ARG A 127 2.22 -2.92 3.48
C ARG A 127 1.68 -1.58 2.98
N ASP A 128 2.58 -0.66 2.66
CA ASP A 128 2.22 0.70 2.27
C ASP A 128 1.46 0.70 0.94
N HIS A 129 1.86 -0.15 -0.01
CA HIS A 129 1.15 -0.32 -1.27
C HIS A 129 -0.28 -0.86 -1.07
N ARG A 130 -0.47 -1.85 -0.18
CA ARG A 130 -1.81 -2.36 0.14
C ARG A 130 -2.69 -1.31 0.80
N VAL A 131 -2.11 -0.42 1.62
CA VAL A 131 -2.85 0.71 2.21
C VAL A 131 -3.16 1.77 1.16
N HIS A 132 -2.27 2.01 0.21
CA HIS A 132 -2.49 2.96 -0.89
C HIS A 132 -3.67 2.56 -1.80
N HIS A 133 -3.95 1.27 -1.96
CA HIS A 133 -5.09 0.75 -2.73
C HIS A 133 -6.40 0.62 -1.93
N LYS A 134 -6.38 0.79 -0.59
CA LYS A 134 -7.58 0.74 0.25
C LYS A 134 -8.31 2.07 0.22
#